data_AF-A0A380DMD6-F1
#
_entry.id   AF-A0A380DMD6-F1
#
_cell.length_a   1.000
_cell.length_b   1.000
_cell.length_c   1.000
_cell.angle_alpha   90.00
_cell.angle_beta   90.00
_cell.angle_gamma   90.00
#
_symmetry.space_group_name_H-M   'P 1'
#
loop_
_entity.id
_entity.type
_entity.pdbx_description
1 polymer ?
#
loop_
_entity_poly.entity_id
_entity_poly.type
_entity_poly.pdbx_seq_one_letter_code
_entity_poly.pdbx_strand_id
1 'polypeptide(L)'
;MKKIISIAIIVLALVLSGCGVPTKSEVAQKSSKVEVKGERPTIHFLGQASYENDMNIVKDQLENAGFNVKMNIQPDYGSYRTQRQAGNYDIQIDDWMTVFGDPNYAMTALFSSTGSNSLLKDKHVDQLLNKASTQNEADVKQTYKQIEDEVVFDKGYMAPLYGSKKNLVYDNKVLDKNSVGLPNSRALIWQQFDYNNSRERDTRPLVMTQQDGEIPTLDPIRSIAPSVYSINMNMYTRLLLLDENDHLTTKGSLSRDYAVNKDNKAFYFLLRDDDYFAKVVNGQARNTGERVSAEDVKFSLDRARDKKSVPNNNTYNMHKHINDIKILKDEDIDQLRKEKDKDDNSIYDKLIKAYNVKSLTTDGQKVNNKGGIYQIVKITTDQSMPREVNYLTHSSAGILSKKFVNQVNQEYPKGYGDSSTLPANSDGKNALYASGAYIMTQKCISSNVST
;
A
#
# COMPACT_ATOMS: atom_id res chain seq x y z
N MET A 1 45.40 -43.08 18.14
CA MET A 1 45.94 -42.41 16.94
C MET A 1 45.15 -42.95 15.74
N LYS A 2 44.46 -42.22 14.86
CA LYS A 2 44.29 -40.78 14.56
C LYS A 2 42.93 -40.62 13.86
N LYS A 3 42.21 -39.55 14.24
CA LYS A 3 41.37 -38.66 13.42
C LYS A 3 40.16 -39.24 12.66
N ILE A 4 39.04 -39.29 13.36
CA ILE A 4 37.74 -38.82 12.86
C ILE A 4 37.49 -37.47 13.56
N ILE A 5 36.66 -36.60 12.96
CA ILE A 5 36.13 -35.29 13.44
C ILE A 5 36.72 -34.10 12.66
N SER A 6 35.87 -33.51 11.81
CA SER A 6 35.50 -32.08 11.80
C SER A 6 34.85 -31.68 10.46
N ILE A 7 33.59 -32.06 10.26
CA ILE A 7 32.65 -31.37 9.36
C ILE A 7 31.38 -31.15 10.17
N ALA A 8 31.40 -30.13 11.01
CA ALA A 8 30.25 -29.53 11.68
C ALA A 8 30.80 -28.35 12.47
N ILE A 9 30.54 -27.13 12.02
CA ILE A 9 30.42 -25.85 12.74
C ILE A 9 30.38 -24.76 11.66
N ILE A 10 29.23 -24.63 10.98
CA ILE A 10 28.67 -23.34 10.50
C ILE A 10 27.13 -23.48 10.60
N VAL A 11 26.65 -23.89 11.76
CA VAL A 11 25.23 -23.81 12.15
C VAL A 11 25.20 -23.51 13.64
N LEU A 12 25.63 -22.30 14.04
CA LEU A 12 25.29 -21.74 15.35
C LEU A 12 25.71 -20.25 15.42
N ALA A 13 24.85 -19.37 14.93
CA ALA A 13 24.81 -17.97 15.36
C ALA A 13 23.40 -17.33 15.25
N LEU A 14 22.34 -18.12 15.08
CA LEU A 14 20.97 -17.60 14.89
C LEU A 14 19.90 -18.29 15.75
N VAL A 15 20.29 -18.99 16.81
CA VAL A 15 19.33 -19.49 17.81
C VAL A 15 19.44 -18.65 19.07
N LEU A 16 18.79 -17.48 19.06
CA LEU A 16 18.32 -16.82 20.28
C LEU A 16 16.94 -16.22 20.02
N SER A 17 15.94 -16.93 20.55
CA SER A 17 14.60 -16.44 20.79
C SER A 17 14.65 -15.29 21.81
N GLY A 18 14.03 -14.17 21.46
CA GLY A 18 13.67 -13.09 22.39
C GLY A 18 14.79 -12.09 22.70
N CYS A 19 14.61 -10.85 22.24
CA CYS A 19 15.38 -9.65 22.61
C CYS A 19 16.81 -9.55 22.07
N GLY A 20 16.99 -8.66 21.08
CA GLY A 20 18.28 -8.12 20.68
C GLY A 20 18.87 -8.79 19.43
N VAL A 21 18.60 -8.21 18.26
CA VAL A 21 19.51 -8.41 17.11
C VAL A 21 20.89 -7.90 17.57
N PRO A 22 21.96 -8.73 17.53
CA PRO A 22 23.28 -8.31 17.99
C PRO A 22 23.68 -7.02 17.29
N THR A 23 24.04 -6.01 18.07
CA THR A 23 24.58 -4.77 17.51
C THR A 23 25.96 -5.03 16.91
N LYS A 24 26.40 -4.18 15.97
CA LYS A 24 27.72 -4.27 15.31
C LYS A 24 28.89 -4.42 16.29
N SER A 25 28.71 -4.00 17.53
CA SER A 25 29.62 -4.09 18.68
C SER A 25 29.69 -5.47 19.35
N GLU A 26 28.65 -6.29 19.23
CA GLU A 26 28.54 -7.61 19.88
C GLU A 26 28.96 -8.76 18.96
N VAL A 27 28.89 -8.55 17.65
CA VAL A 27 29.56 -9.41 16.68
C VAL A 27 31.03 -9.04 16.66
N ALA A 28 31.86 -9.81 17.37
CA ALA A 28 33.31 -9.67 17.28
C ALA A 28 33.71 -9.60 15.80
N GLN A 29 34.36 -8.51 15.38
CA GLN A 29 35.02 -8.39 14.06
C GLN A 29 36.16 -9.40 13.97
N LYS A 30 35.83 -10.68 13.90
CA LYS A 30 36.68 -11.68 13.29
C LYS A 30 36.21 -11.81 11.87
N SER A 31 36.63 -10.88 11.01
CA SER A 31 36.59 -11.09 9.57
C SER A 31 37.60 -12.18 9.22
N SER A 32 37.30 -13.43 9.57
CA SER A 32 38.06 -14.59 9.10
C SER A 32 37.66 -14.84 7.66
N LYS A 33 38.44 -14.27 6.73
CA LYS A 33 38.32 -14.55 5.30
C LYS A 33 38.41 -16.06 5.10
N VAL A 34 37.39 -16.65 4.48
CA VAL A 34 37.33 -18.09 4.24
C VAL A 34 38.35 -18.43 3.15
N GLU A 35 39.30 -19.31 3.48
CA GLU A 35 40.20 -19.88 2.50
C GLU A 35 39.46 -20.94 1.67
N VAL A 36 39.15 -20.61 0.42
CA VAL A 36 38.52 -21.52 -0.53
C VAL A 36 39.63 -22.27 -1.28
N LYS A 37 39.57 -23.61 -1.24
CA LYS A 37 40.43 -24.46 -2.08
C LYS A 37 39.75 -24.64 -3.43
N GLY A 38 40.33 -24.07 -4.49
CA GLY A 38 39.80 -24.13 -5.86
C GLY A 38 39.19 -22.80 -6.33
N GLU A 39 38.45 -22.84 -7.45
CA GLU A 39 37.77 -21.66 -7.98
C GLU A 39 36.60 -21.26 -7.08
N ARG A 40 36.47 -19.96 -6.83
CA ARG A 40 35.39 -19.41 -6.03
C ARG A 40 34.08 -19.44 -6.83
N PRO A 41 32.97 -19.93 -6.26
CA PRO A 41 31.66 -19.82 -6.91
C PRO A 41 31.30 -18.36 -7.17
N THR A 42 30.70 -18.08 -8.32
CA THR A 42 30.25 -16.72 -8.69
C THR A 42 28.78 -16.54 -8.36
N ILE A 43 28.44 -15.42 -7.72
CA ILE A 43 27.07 -14.97 -7.44
C ILE A 43 26.79 -13.72 -8.28
N HIS A 44 25.70 -13.74 -9.05
CA HIS A 44 25.15 -12.57 -9.73
C HIS A 44 24.15 -11.87 -8.80
N PHE A 45 24.47 -10.63 -8.42
CA PHE A 45 23.73 -9.87 -7.42
C PHE A 45 22.98 -8.70 -8.06
N LEU A 46 21.65 -8.82 -8.14
CA LEU A 46 20.77 -7.81 -8.71
C LEU A 46 20.30 -6.78 -7.67
N GLY A 47 20.27 -5.50 -8.07
CA GLY A 47 19.66 -4.44 -7.27
C GLY A 47 19.48 -3.16 -8.09
N GLN A 48 19.05 -2.10 -7.40
CA GLN A 48 18.88 -0.76 -7.99
C GLN A 48 19.98 0.18 -7.52
N ALA A 49 20.24 1.26 -8.25
CA ALA A 49 21.21 2.29 -7.87
C ALA A 49 20.96 2.86 -6.46
N SER A 50 19.70 2.94 -6.02
CA SER A 50 19.32 3.34 -4.65
C SER A 50 19.88 2.42 -3.55
N TYR A 51 20.25 1.18 -3.88
CA TYR A 51 20.81 0.19 -2.96
C TYR A 51 22.32 -0.02 -3.13
N GLU A 52 23.02 0.76 -3.96
CA GLU A 52 24.43 0.51 -4.29
C GLU A 52 25.32 0.39 -3.04
N ASN A 53 25.11 1.26 -2.05
CA ASN A 53 25.85 1.21 -0.78
C ASN A 53 25.61 -0.09 -0.02
N ASP A 54 24.35 -0.53 0.08
CA ASP A 54 23.99 -1.77 0.77
C ASP A 54 24.54 -2.99 0.02
N MET A 55 24.46 -2.97 -1.31
CA MET A 55 24.98 -4.05 -2.14
C MET A 55 26.50 -4.17 -2.01
N ASN A 56 27.24 -3.06 -1.93
CA ASN A 56 28.69 -3.09 -1.70
C ASN A 56 29.05 -3.72 -0.35
N ILE A 57 28.28 -3.45 0.71
CA ILE A 57 28.48 -4.09 2.03
C ILE A 57 28.25 -5.60 1.94
N VAL A 58 27.16 -6.03 1.31
CA VAL A 58 26.82 -7.46 1.15
C VAL A 58 27.85 -8.15 0.24
N LYS A 59 28.31 -7.49 -0.82
CA LYS A 59 29.38 -7.97 -1.70
C LYS A 59 30.65 -8.27 -0.90
N ASP A 60 31.10 -7.33 -0.07
CA ASP A 60 32.31 -7.53 0.75
C ASP A 60 32.15 -8.70 1.72
N GLN A 61 30.96 -8.89 2.30
CA GLN A 61 30.67 -10.04 3.17
C GLN A 61 30.72 -11.37 2.40
N LEU A 62 30.14 -11.41 1.20
CA LEU A 62 30.15 -12.61 0.33
C LEU A 62 31.57 -12.94 -0.17
N GLU A 63 32.36 -11.93 -0.55
CA GLU A 63 33.74 -12.15 -1.00
C GLU A 63 34.66 -12.62 0.12
N ASN A 64 34.41 -12.17 1.35
CA ASN A 64 35.05 -12.68 2.56
C ASN A 64 34.60 -14.11 2.90
N ALA A 65 33.35 -14.46 2.58
CA ALA A 65 32.83 -15.82 2.71
C ALA A 65 33.30 -16.78 1.60
N GLY A 66 34.05 -16.28 0.61
CA GLY A 66 34.68 -17.10 -0.42
C GLY A 66 33.99 -17.11 -1.79
N PHE A 67 33.04 -16.21 -2.03
CA PHE A 67 32.39 -16.05 -3.34
C PHE A 67 33.12 -15.03 -4.23
N ASN A 68 32.89 -15.12 -5.53
CA ASN A 68 33.07 -13.99 -6.45
C ASN A 68 31.70 -13.33 -6.66
N VAL A 69 31.62 -12.00 -6.61
CA VAL A 69 30.33 -11.31 -6.77
C VAL A 69 30.33 -10.47 -8.04
N LYS A 70 29.36 -10.70 -8.92
CA LYS A 70 29.08 -9.88 -10.09
C LYS A 70 27.86 -9.02 -9.82
N MET A 71 28.08 -7.72 -9.67
CA MET A 71 27.03 -6.74 -9.41
C MET A 71 26.25 -6.46 -10.70
N ASN A 72 24.92 -6.47 -10.60
CA ASN A 72 23.98 -6.09 -11.65
C ASN A 72 23.11 -4.95 -11.11
N ILE A 73 23.60 -3.72 -11.20
CA ILE A 73 22.91 -2.53 -10.69
C ILE A 73 22.09 -1.92 -11.82
N GLN A 74 20.78 -1.81 -11.60
CA GLN A 74 19.85 -1.21 -12.55
C GLN A 74 19.58 0.26 -12.18
N PRO A 75 19.42 1.15 -13.18
CA PRO A 75 19.33 2.59 -12.94
C PRO A 75 18.02 3.02 -12.24
N ASP A 76 16.95 2.23 -12.39
CA ASP A 76 15.62 2.55 -11.90
C ASP A 76 14.80 1.27 -11.59
N TYR A 77 13.64 1.47 -10.96
CA TYR A 77 12.73 0.39 -10.55
C TYR A 77 12.22 -0.43 -11.73
N GLY A 78 11.82 0.20 -12.83
CA GLY A 78 11.33 -0.48 -14.02
C GLY A 78 12.38 -1.44 -14.60
N SER A 79 13.59 -0.94 -14.82
CA SER A 79 14.74 -1.68 -15.31
C SER A 79 15.12 -2.86 -14.39
N TYR A 80 15.11 -2.63 -13.07
CA TYR A 80 15.27 -3.68 -12.06
C TYR A 80 14.20 -4.78 -12.17
N ARG A 81 12.92 -4.40 -12.28
CA ARG A 81 11.82 -5.35 -12.43
C ARG A 81 11.96 -6.19 -13.70
N THR A 82 12.43 -5.61 -14.80
CA THR A 82 12.69 -6.36 -16.04
C THR A 82 13.79 -7.41 -15.85
N GLN A 83 14.93 -7.06 -15.26
CA GLN A 83 16.01 -8.03 -15.00
C GLN A 83 15.58 -9.13 -14.03
N ARG A 84 14.82 -8.75 -13.00
CA ARG A 84 14.24 -9.68 -12.04
C ARG A 84 13.27 -10.68 -12.69
N GLN A 85 12.44 -10.23 -13.63
CA GLN A 85 11.53 -11.10 -14.37
C GLN A 85 12.27 -12.02 -15.35
N ALA A 86 13.38 -11.56 -15.92
CA ALA A 86 14.20 -12.37 -16.80
C ALA A 86 14.94 -13.51 -16.07
N GLY A 87 15.08 -13.44 -14.74
CA GLY A 87 15.75 -14.47 -13.95
C GLY A 87 17.28 -14.45 -14.06
N ASN A 88 17.86 -13.34 -14.51
CA ASN A 88 19.30 -13.21 -14.76
C ASN A 88 20.09 -12.82 -13.49
N TYR A 89 19.88 -13.53 -12.39
CA TYR A 89 20.51 -13.26 -11.08
C TYR A 89 20.45 -14.50 -10.18
N ASP A 90 21.34 -14.58 -9.21
CA ASP A 90 21.34 -15.61 -8.17
C ASP A 90 20.70 -15.09 -6.88
N ILE A 91 21.00 -13.83 -6.53
CA ILE A 91 20.40 -13.12 -5.39
C ILE A 91 19.99 -11.71 -5.81
N GLN A 92 18.98 -11.16 -5.12
CA GLN A 92 18.58 -9.77 -5.28
C GLN A 92 18.47 -9.08 -3.92
N ILE A 93 18.66 -7.76 -3.92
CA ILE A 93 18.28 -6.89 -2.80
C ILE A 93 17.02 -6.13 -3.19
N ASP A 94 16.07 -6.11 -2.27
CA ASP A 94 14.83 -5.36 -2.38
C ASP A 94 14.39 -4.97 -0.97
N ASP A 95 13.54 -3.96 -0.87
CA ASP A 95 12.82 -3.66 0.35
C ASP A 95 11.33 -3.88 0.18
N TRP A 96 10.64 -3.92 1.31
CA TRP A 96 9.19 -3.89 1.32
C TRP A 96 8.72 -3.29 2.64
N MET A 97 7.56 -2.66 2.63
CA MET A 97 6.97 -2.08 3.83
C MET A 97 5.51 -2.48 4.00
N THR A 98 5.02 -2.42 5.24
CA THR A 98 3.60 -2.54 5.53
C THR A 98 2.93 -1.18 5.33
N VAL A 99 1.88 -1.15 4.50
CA VAL A 99 1.23 0.09 4.02
C VAL A 99 -0.20 0.27 4.53
N PHE A 100 -0.63 -0.55 5.50
CA PHE A 100 -1.89 -0.36 6.23
C PHE A 100 -1.95 -1.07 7.61
N GLY A 101 -0.83 -1.14 8.32
CA GLY A 101 -0.76 -1.59 9.72
C GLY A 101 -0.91 -3.09 9.96
N ASP A 102 -1.27 -3.88 8.93
CA ASP A 102 -1.35 -5.34 9.02
C ASP A 102 -0.14 -6.02 8.37
N PRO A 103 0.69 -6.76 9.13
CA PRO A 103 1.81 -7.53 8.59
C PRO A 103 1.41 -8.52 7.49
N ASN A 104 0.16 -9.02 7.50
CA ASN A 104 -0.33 -9.98 6.52
C ASN A 104 -0.19 -9.45 5.08
N TYR A 105 -0.28 -8.13 4.88
CA TYR A 105 -0.01 -7.49 3.61
C TYR A 105 1.39 -7.81 3.09
N ALA A 106 2.41 -7.44 3.86
CA ALA A 106 3.80 -7.57 3.45
C ALA A 106 4.15 -9.05 3.27
N MET A 107 3.70 -9.89 4.22
CA MET A 107 3.94 -11.33 4.16
C MET A 107 3.28 -11.97 2.93
N THR A 108 2.04 -11.62 2.61
CA THR A 108 1.36 -12.15 1.41
C THR A 108 1.98 -11.62 0.13
N ALA A 109 2.33 -10.33 0.08
CA ALA A 109 2.95 -9.73 -1.10
C ALA A 109 4.30 -10.37 -1.45
N LEU A 110 5.10 -10.71 -0.44
CA LEU A 110 6.44 -11.27 -0.60
C LEU A 110 6.49 -12.79 -0.71
N PHE A 111 5.63 -13.51 0.02
CA PHE A 111 5.81 -14.95 0.20
C PHE A 111 4.66 -15.81 -0.36
N SER A 112 3.47 -15.25 -0.63
CA SER A 112 2.40 -16.05 -1.24
C SER A 112 2.74 -16.44 -2.67
N SER A 113 2.32 -17.62 -3.12
CA SER A 113 2.38 -18.04 -4.52
C SER A 113 1.66 -17.08 -5.48
N THR A 114 0.75 -16.26 -4.97
CA THR A 114 0.02 -15.25 -5.76
C THR A 114 0.43 -13.82 -5.43
N GLY A 115 1.40 -13.61 -4.55
CA GLY A 115 1.83 -12.28 -4.10
C GLY A 115 2.29 -11.37 -5.23
N SER A 116 2.01 -10.07 -5.11
CA SER A 116 2.38 -9.05 -6.11
C SER A 116 3.89 -8.86 -6.26
N ASN A 117 4.66 -9.21 -5.24
CA ASN A 117 6.12 -9.13 -5.24
C ASN A 117 6.79 -10.48 -4.92
N SER A 118 6.07 -11.60 -4.97
CA SER A 118 6.60 -12.91 -4.62
C SER A 118 7.28 -13.59 -5.80
N LEU A 119 8.37 -14.30 -5.53
CA LEU A 119 9.03 -15.24 -6.45
C LEU A 119 8.71 -16.70 -6.11
N LEU A 120 7.97 -16.92 -5.02
CA LEU A 120 7.81 -18.24 -4.42
C LEU A 120 6.58 -18.97 -4.96
N LYS A 121 6.61 -20.30 -4.87
CA LYS A 121 5.50 -21.21 -5.14
C LYS A 121 5.47 -22.30 -4.07
N ASP A 122 5.17 -21.91 -2.83
CA ASP A 122 5.13 -22.82 -1.68
C ASP A 122 3.72 -22.90 -1.09
N LYS A 123 3.10 -24.08 -1.20
CA LYS A 123 1.74 -24.34 -0.72
C LYS A 123 1.64 -24.32 0.82
N HIS A 124 2.70 -24.70 1.52
CA HIS A 124 2.71 -24.69 2.98
C HIS A 124 2.73 -23.25 3.50
N VAL A 125 3.59 -22.41 2.91
CA VAL A 125 3.61 -20.97 3.20
C VAL A 125 2.26 -20.32 2.87
N ASP A 126 1.64 -20.65 1.73
CA ASP A 126 0.29 -20.15 1.41
C ASP A 126 -0.76 -20.54 2.46
N GLN A 127 -0.71 -21.76 3.00
CA GLN A 127 -1.63 -22.21 4.06
C GLN A 127 -1.43 -21.42 5.36
N LEU A 128 -0.18 -21.15 5.75
CA LEU A 128 0.13 -20.35 6.94
C LEU A 128 -0.34 -18.89 6.77
N LEU A 129 -0.15 -18.30 5.59
CA LEU A 129 -0.62 -16.95 5.28
C LEU A 129 -2.15 -16.84 5.32
N ASN A 130 -2.86 -17.79 4.71
CA ASN A 130 -4.33 -17.83 4.76
C ASN A 130 -4.86 -18.06 6.19
N LYS A 131 -4.14 -18.84 7.00
CA LYS A 131 -4.48 -18.99 8.42
C LYS A 131 -4.30 -17.65 9.16
N ALA A 132 -3.16 -16.98 8.98
CA ALA A 132 -2.89 -15.70 9.63
C ALA A 132 -3.96 -14.66 9.29
N SER A 133 -4.43 -14.63 8.04
CA SER A 133 -5.44 -13.67 7.55
C SER A 133 -6.84 -13.81 8.15
N THR A 134 -7.10 -14.86 8.91
CA THR A 134 -8.43 -15.10 9.52
C THR A 134 -8.39 -15.09 11.04
N GLN A 135 -7.20 -14.99 11.63
CA GLN A 135 -7.00 -14.99 13.08
C GLN A 135 -7.16 -13.58 13.66
N ASN A 136 -7.50 -13.49 14.94
CA ASN A 136 -7.43 -12.26 15.72
C ASN A 136 -5.96 -11.92 16.10
N GLU A 137 -5.74 -10.79 16.78
CA GLU A 137 -4.40 -10.33 17.19
C GLU A 137 -3.70 -11.25 18.20
N ALA A 138 -4.44 -11.92 19.09
CA ALA A 138 -3.87 -12.80 20.11
C ALA A 138 -3.25 -14.06 19.48
N ASP A 139 -3.93 -14.63 18.48
CA ASP A 139 -3.53 -15.91 17.87
C ASP A 139 -2.53 -15.74 16.71
N VAL A 140 -2.55 -14.60 16.01
CA VAL A 140 -1.79 -14.41 14.76
C VAL A 140 -0.27 -14.39 14.99
N LYS A 141 0.21 -13.93 16.15
CA LYS A 141 1.64 -13.82 16.47
C LYS A 141 2.37 -15.16 16.33
N GLN A 142 1.75 -16.25 16.79
CA GLN A 142 2.33 -17.58 16.67
C GLN A 142 2.40 -18.05 15.22
N THR A 143 1.38 -17.75 14.41
CA THR A 143 1.37 -18.10 12.99
C THR A 143 2.45 -17.31 12.23
N TYR A 144 2.66 -16.02 12.54
CA TYR A 144 3.77 -15.27 11.94
C TYR A 144 5.14 -15.82 12.33
N LYS A 145 5.30 -16.32 13.57
CA LYS A 145 6.53 -17.00 13.96
C LYS A 145 6.78 -18.26 13.12
N GLN A 146 5.73 -19.06 12.87
CA GLN A 146 5.83 -20.21 11.98
C GLN A 146 6.21 -19.82 10.55
N ILE A 147 5.65 -18.72 10.03
CA ILE A 147 6.02 -18.21 8.71
C ILE A 147 7.49 -17.77 8.69
N GLU A 148 7.96 -17.05 9.70
CA GLU A 148 9.37 -16.64 9.83
C GLU A 148 10.30 -17.86 9.84
N ASP A 149 10.00 -18.87 10.66
CA ASP A 149 10.77 -20.11 10.75
C ASP A 149 10.88 -20.80 9.38
N GLU A 150 9.75 -20.93 8.67
CA GLU A 150 9.72 -21.55 7.35
C GLU A 150 10.51 -20.73 6.31
N VAL A 151 10.23 -19.43 6.16
CA VAL A 151 10.75 -18.64 5.03
C VAL A 151 12.19 -18.16 5.24
N VAL A 152 12.62 -17.91 6.49
CA VAL A 152 13.95 -17.39 6.81
C VAL A 152 14.91 -18.52 7.16
N PHE A 153 14.52 -19.41 8.08
CA PHE A 153 15.46 -20.37 8.67
C PHE A 153 15.48 -21.72 7.95
N ASP A 154 14.31 -22.27 7.61
CA ASP A 154 14.22 -23.60 7.00
C ASP A 154 14.47 -23.56 5.48
N LYS A 155 13.85 -22.59 4.78
CA LYS A 155 13.97 -22.46 3.32
C LYS A 155 15.06 -21.50 2.88
N GLY A 156 15.39 -20.50 3.70
CA GLY A 156 16.35 -19.45 3.33
C GLY A 156 15.90 -18.63 2.13
N TYR A 157 14.59 -18.42 1.94
CA TYR A 157 14.06 -17.63 0.81
C TYR A 157 14.41 -16.14 0.91
N MET A 158 14.70 -15.66 2.12
CA MET A 158 15.08 -14.28 2.39
C MET A 158 16.11 -14.22 3.52
N ALA A 159 17.08 -13.33 3.41
CA ALA A 159 17.96 -12.93 4.50
C ALA A 159 17.59 -11.50 4.94
N PRO A 160 16.99 -11.31 6.13
CA PRO A 160 16.71 -9.97 6.65
C PRO A 160 18.01 -9.20 6.90
N LEU A 161 18.15 -8.01 6.31
CA LEU A 161 19.35 -7.18 6.49
C LEU A 161 19.17 -6.18 7.64
N TYR A 162 18.11 -5.37 7.57
CA TYR A 162 17.77 -4.38 8.59
C TYR A 162 16.32 -3.91 8.43
N GLY A 163 15.75 -3.37 9.51
CA GLY A 163 14.55 -2.54 9.43
C GLY A 163 14.96 -1.09 9.21
N SER A 164 14.50 -0.46 8.13
CA SER A 164 14.85 0.93 7.84
C SER A 164 14.20 1.87 8.86
N LYS A 165 14.93 2.91 9.27
CA LYS A 165 14.33 4.00 10.04
C LYS A 165 13.59 4.92 9.08
N LYS A 166 12.29 5.08 9.28
CA LYS A 166 11.50 6.10 8.58
C LYS A 166 11.89 7.47 9.15
N ASN A 167 12.48 8.32 8.31
CA ASN A 167 12.88 9.68 8.69
C ASN A 167 12.16 10.69 7.82
N LEU A 168 11.65 11.75 8.43
CA LEU A 168 11.14 12.93 7.74
C LEU A 168 11.95 14.14 8.18
N VAL A 169 12.63 14.77 7.22
CA VAL A 169 13.39 16.00 7.45
C VAL A 169 12.59 17.16 6.91
N TYR A 170 12.44 18.21 7.71
CA TYR A 170 11.68 19.40 7.34
C TYR A 170 12.29 20.66 7.94
N ASP A 171 11.99 21.82 7.35
CA ASP A 171 12.40 23.13 7.90
C ASP A 171 11.40 23.58 8.96
N ASN A 172 11.78 23.47 10.23
CA ASN A 172 10.96 23.86 11.37
C ASN A 172 10.80 25.38 11.55
N LYS A 173 11.51 26.21 10.78
CA LYS A 173 11.27 27.66 10.71
C LYS A 173 10.13 27.98 9.75
N VAL A 174 9.87 27.10 8.79
CA VAL A 174 8.80 27.25 7.79
C VAL A 174 7.53 26.54 8.24
N LEU A 175 7.63 25.26 8.60
CA LEU A 175 6.48 24.43 8.96
C LEU A 175 6.26 24.36 10.46
N ASP A 176 4.99 24.39 10.88
CA ASP A 176 4.61 24.14 12.27
C ASP A 176 4.93 22.70 12.63
N LYS A 177 5.77 22.51 13.66
CA LYS A 177 6.13 21.19 14.18
C LYS A 177 4.91 20.33 14.54
N ASN A 178 3.82 20.92 15.02
CA ASN A 178 2.61 20.19 15.39
C ASN A 178 1.78 19.76 14.17
N SER A 179 2.08 20.32 13.00
CA SER A 179 1.46 19.99 11.71
C SER A 179 2.24 18.91 10.95
N VAL A 180 3.42 18.50 11.44
CA VAL A 180 4.27 17.53 10.76
C VAL A 180 4.13 16.17 11.43
N GLY A 181 3.32 15.32 10.81
CA GLY A 181 3.11 13.92 11.20
C GLY A 181 3.90 12.94 10.34
N LEU A 182 4.43 11.89 10.97
CA LEU A 182 5.04 10.75 10.27
C LEU A 182 4.22 9.48 10.57
N PRO A 183 3.21 9.16 9.75
CA PRO A 183 2.37 7.99 9.99
C PRO A 183 3.18 6.70 9.98
N ASN A 184 2.81 5.70 10.79
CA ASN A 184 3.49 4.41 10.83
C ASN A 184 3.36 3.67 9.50
N SER A 185 2.14 3.29 9.13
CA SER A 185 1.88 2.41 7.99
C SER A 185 1.04 3.06 6.90
N ARG A 186 1.22 4.35 6.63
CA ARG A 186 0.67 5.02 5.43
C ARG A 186 1.59 6.11 4.89
N ALA A 187 1.31 6.55 3.66
CA ALA A 187 1.92 7.74 3.08
C ALA A 187 1.60 9.00 3.92
N LEU A 188 2.47 10.01 3.80
CA LEU A 188 2.27 11.33 4.40
C LEU A 188 0.90 11.89 4.03
N ILE A 189 0.23 12.49 5.02
CA ILE A 189 -1.10 13.09 4.85
C ILE A 189 -0.87 14.56 4.48
N TRP A 190 -0.96 14.91 3.20
CA TRP A 190 -0.57 16.25 2.78
C TRP A 190 -1.42 17.37 3.41
N GLN A 191 -2.69 17.08 3.72
CA GLN A 191 -3.58 18.04 4.39
C GLN A 191 -3.16 18.39 5.83
N GLN A 192 -2.24 17.63 6.44
CA GLN A 192 -1.85 17.86 7.83
C GLN A 192 -0.80 18.98 7.96
N PHE A 193 0.00 19.21 6.91
CA PHE A 193 1.08 20.19 6.93
C PHE A 193 0.54 21.61 6.98
N ASP A 194 1.17 22.44 7.80
CA ASP A 194 0.85 23.85 7.94
C ASP A 194 2.11 24.70 8.16
N TYR A 195 2.01 25.98 7.83
CA TYR A 195 3.09 26.95 8.00
C TYR A 195 3.03 27.58 9.39
N ASN A 196 4.20 27.86 9.99
CA ASN A 196 4.29 28.67 11.21
C ASN A 196 3.59 30.03 11.03
N ASN A 197 3.68 30.60 9.82
CA ASN A 197 2.94 31.79 9.43
C ASN A 197 1.75 31.39 8.55
N SER A 198 0.54 31.40 9.12
CA SER A 198 -0.69 31.02 8.41
C SER A 198 -0.99 31.87 7.16
N ARG A 199 -0.39 33.05 7.01
CA ARG A 199 -0.51 33.88 5.79
C ARG A 199 0.20 33.27 4.57
N GLU A 200 1.12 32.33 4.78
CA GLU A 200 1.84 31.65 3.70
C GLU A 200 1.02 30.53 3.04
N ARG A 201 -0.08 30.07 3.65
CA ARG A 201 -0.90 28.95 3.15
C ARG A 201 -1.34 29.10 1.69
N ASP A 202 -1.69 30.31 1.28
CA ASP A 202 -2.20 30.60 -0.07
C ASP A 202 -1.11 31.03 -1.07
N THR A 203 0.10 31.32 -0.60
CA THR A 203 1.15 31.98 -1.40
C THR A 203 2.44 31.16 -1.50
N ARG A 204 2.69 30.26 -0.56
CA ARG A 204 3.88 29.41 -0.52
C ARG A 204 3.52 27.97 -0.87
N PRO A 205 4.05 27.43 -1.98
CA PRO A 205 3.94 26.00 -2.27
C PRO A 205 4.70 25.16 -1.24
N LEU A 206 4.10 24.06 -0.78
CA LEU A 206 4.81 23.04 -0.02
C LEU A 206 5.64 22.21 -1.01
N VAL A 207 6.96 22.20 -0.83
CA VAL A 207 7.89 21.43 -1.66
C VAL A 207 8.28 20.15 -0.92
N MET A 208 8.09 19.01 -1.57
CA MET A 208 8.43 17.68 -1.05
C MET A 208 9.28 16.94 -2.06
N THR A 209 10.14 16.04 -1.58
CA THR A 209 11.03 15.21 -2.41
C THR A 209 10.81 13.73 -2.11
N GLN A 210 11.00 12.88 -3.11
CA GLN A 210 11.04 11.42 -2.98
C GLN A 210 12.19 10.87 -3.82
N GLN A 211 12.66 9.66 -3.51
CA GLN A 211 13.80 9.05 -4.20
C GLN A 211 13.47 8.66 -5.64
N ASP A 212 12.27 8.12 -5.88
CA ASP A 212 11.86 7.63 -7.19
C ASP A 212 11.09 8.68 -7.99
N GLY A 213 11.56 8.97 -9.21
CA GLY A 213 10.95 9.96 -10.10
C GLY A 213 9.97 9.40 -11.16
N GLU A 214 9.91 8.08 -11.34
CA GLU A 214 9.09 7.46 -12.39
C GLU A 214 7.60 7.53 -12.02
N ILE A 215 6.74 7.90 -12.97
CA ILE A 215 5.28 7.82 -12.80
C ILE A 215 4.75 6.91 -13.90
N PRO A 216 4.68 5.58 -13.69
CA PRO A 216 4.21 4.65 -14.71
C PRO A 216 2.72 4.85 -14.99
N THR A 217 1.91 5.01 -13.95
CA THR A 217 0.48 5.31 -14.04
C THR A 217 -0.06 5.83 -12.69
N LEU A 218 -1.08 6.69 -12.77
CA LEU A 218 -1.86 7.21 -11.65
C LEU A 218 -3.23 6.53 -11.51
N ASP A 219 -3.53 5.47 -12.27
CA ASP A 219 -4.69 4.62 -11.97
C ASP A 219 -4.37 3.80 -10.71
N PRO A 220 -5.13 3.96 -9.61
CA PRO A 220 -4.78 3.42 -8.30
C PRO A 220 -4.58 1.90 -8.28
N ILE A 221 -5.16 1.15 -9.23
CA ILE A 221 -5.06 -0.32 -9.26
C ILE A 221 -3.95 -0.87 -10.16
N ARG A 222 -3.32 -0.03 -10.98
CA ARG A 222 -2.33 -0.45 -12.01
C ARG A 222 -0.87 -0.30 -11.58
N SER A 223 -0.59 0.39 -10.47
CA SER A 223 0.78 0.59 -9.97
C SER A 223 0.90 0.39 -8.47
N ILE A 224 2.03 -0.20 -8.10
CA ILE A 224 2.54 -0.34 -6.73
C ILE A 224 3.90 0.34 -6.58
N ALA A 225 4.32 1.13 -7.57
CA ALA A 225 5.61 1.81 -7.53
C ALA A 225 5.65 2.80 -6.35
N PRO A 226 6.73 2.85 -5.56
CA PRO A 226 6.83 3.75 -4.41
C PRO A 226 6.56 5.22 -4.78
N SER A 227 7.04 5.64 -5.95
CA SER A 227 6.88 6.99 -6.52
C SER A 227 5.44 7.47 -6.70
N VAL A 228 4.48 6.56 -6.88
CA VAL A 228 3.06 6.90 -7.10
C VAL A 228 2.19 6.60 -5.88
N TYR A 229 2.68 5.79 -4.94
CA TYR A 229 1.92 5.43 -3.74
C TYR A 229 1.51 6.67 -2.94
N SER A 230 2.47 7.57 -2.62
CA SER A 230 2.15 8.80 -1.88
C SER A 230 1.23 9.74 -2.66
N ILE A 231 1.35 9.78 -3.98
CA ILE A 231 0.54 10.62 -4.86
C ILE A 231 -0.92 10.13 -4.85
N ASN A 232 -1.14 8.84 -5.11
CA ASN A 232 -2.48 8.24 -5.13
C ASN A 232 -3.14 8.27 -3.74
N MET A 233 -2.36 8.16 -2.66
CA MET A 233 -2.85 8.33 -1.29
C MET A 233 -3.39 9.73 -1.01
N ASN A 234 -2.99 10.76 -1.76
CA ASN A 234 -3.48 12.12 -1.58
C ASN A 234 -4.43 12.58 -2.71
N MET A 235 -4.42 11.89 -3.86
CA MET A 235 -5.29 12.19 -5.01
C MET A 235 -6.66 11.52 -4.98
N TYR A 236 -6.82 10.39 -4.28
CA TYR A 236 -8.08 9.66 -4.27
C TYR A 236 -8.60 9.49 -2.86
N THR A 237 -9.89 9.80 -2.64
CA THR A 237 -10.59 9.46 -1.39
C THR A 237 -10.79 7.95 -1.30
N ARG A 238 -11.08 7.46 -0.10
CA ARG A 238 -11.26 6.03 0.22
C ARG A 238 -12.38 5.89 1.26
N LEU A 239 -12.94 4.70 1.43
CA LEU A 239 -13.98 4.47 2.45
C LEU A 239 -13.45 4.72 3.87
N LEU A 240 -12.25 4.24 4.16
CA LEU A 240 -11.56 4.43 5.43
C LEU A 240 -10.14 4.91 5.21
N LEU A 241 -9.54 5.44 6.27
CA LEU A 241 -8.13 5.78 6.34
C LEU A 241 -7.53 5.21 7.64
N LEU A 242 -6.20 5.25 7.74
CA LEU A 242 -5.49 5.07 9.01
C LEU A 242 -5.05 6.42 9.56
N ASP A 243 -5.09 6.59 10.88
CA ASP A 243 -4.40 7.69 11.53
C ASP A 243 -2.87 7.46 11.55
N GLU A 244 -2.14 8.31 12.27
CA GLU A 244 -0.68 8.20 12.35
C GLU A 244 -0.19 6.93 13.07
N ASN A 245 -1.06 6.31 13.88
CA ASN A 245 -0.77 5.16 14.74
C ASN A 245 -1.47 3.88 14.27
N ASP A 246 -1.83 3.80 13.00
CA ASP A 246 -2.48 2.64 12.38
C ASP A 246 -3.88 2.29 12.91
N HIS A 247 -4.58 3.27 13.50
CA HIS A 247 -6.00 3.10 13.84
C HIS A 247 -6.88 3.49 12.65
N LEU A 248 -7.89 2.66 12.37
CA LEU A 248 -8.93 2.99 11.40
C LEU A 248 -9.66 4.27 11.80
N THR A 249 -9.87 5.14 10.81
CA THR A 249 -10.59 6.40 10.99
C THR A 249 -11.41 6.75 9.76
N THR A 250 -12.52 7.45 10.01
CA THR A 250 -13.35 8.10 8.97
C THR A 250 -12.94 9.56 8.73
N LYS A 251 -12.02 10.09 9.54
CA LYS A 251 -11.51 11.46 9.37
C LYS A 251 -10.77 11.57 8.03
N GLY A 252 -11.28 12.43 7.15
CA GLY A 252 -10.72 12.62 5.81
C GLY A 252 -11.01 11.50 4.80
N SER A 253 -11.83 10.49 5.14
CA SER A 253 -12.30 9.46 4.21
C SER A 253 -13.65 9.85 3.57
N LEU A 254 -14.27 8.98 2.78
CA LEU A 254 -15.62 9.18 2.22
C LEU A 254 -16.73 8.78 3.22
N SER A 255 -16.44 7.94 4.19
CA SER A 255 -17.43 7.49 5.17
C SER A 255 -17.63 8.53 6.27
N ARG A 256 -18.87 8.77 6.69
CA ARG A 256 -19.17 9.45 7.97
C ARG A 256 -18.93 8.50 9.14
N ASP A 257 -19.38 7.26 8.96
CA ASP A 257 -19.20 6.17 9.92
C ASP A 257 -19.19 4.82 9.21
N TYR A 258 -18.81 3.77 9.93
CA TYR A 258 -18.86 2.40 9.46
C TYR A 258 -19.21 1.42 10.59
N ALA A 259 -19.70 0.25 10.20
CA ALA A 259 -19.98 -0.84 11.12
C ALA A 259 -19.57 -2.19 10.50
N VAL A 260 -19.22 -3.14 11.35
CA VAL A 260 -18.79 -4.49 10.95
C VAL A 260 -19.65 -5.50 11.69
N ASN A 261 -20.08 -6.54 10.99
CA ASN A 261 -20.85 -7.59 11.64
C ASN A 261 -19.98 -8.50 12.51
N LYS A 262 -20.61 -9.27 13.40
CA LYS A 262 -19.96 -10.14 14.38
C LYS A 262 -18.93 -11.11 13.78
N ASP A 263 -19.16 -11.57 12.55
CA ASP A 263 -18.30 -12.54 11.86
C ASP A 263 -17.15 -11.92 11.06
N ASN A 264 -17.06 -10.58 11.02
CA ASN A 264 -16.12 -9.83 10.16
C ASN A 264 -16.22 -10.22 8.68
N LYS A 265 -17.44 -10.49 8.18
CA LYS A 265 -17.72 -10.85 6.79
C LYS A 265 -18.57 -9.82 6.05
N ALA A 266 -19.18 -8.89 6.79
CA ALA A 266 -19.99 -7.82 6.22
C ALA A 266 -19.61 -6.47 6.85
N PHE A 267 -19.30 -5.51 5.99
CA PHE A 267 -18.84 -4.17 6.34
C PHE A 267 -19.83 -3.16 5.75
N TYR A 268 -20.23 -2.18 6.54
CA TYR A 268 -21.27 -1.22 6.20
C TYR A 268 -20.72 0.19 6.33
N PHE A 269 -20.86 1.01 5.30
CA PHE A 269 -20.27 2.35 5.25
C PHE A 269 -21.35 3.39 4.98
N LEU A 270 -21.60 4.28 5.93
CA LEU A 270 -22.48 5.43 5.74
C LEU A 270 -21.70 6.55 5.06
N LEU A 271 -22.08 6.95 3.85
CA LEU A 271 -21.31 7.90 3.05
C LEU A 271 -21.70 9.36 3.36
N ARG A 272 -20.72 10.27 3.24
CA ARG A 272 -20.95 11.73 3.25
C ARG A 272 -21.41 12.22 1.87
N ASP A 273 -21.93 13.44 1.82
CA ASP A 273 -22.49 14.06 0.61
C ASP A 273 -21.77 15.35 0.18
N ASP A 274 -20.65 15.67 0.83
CA ASP A 274 -19.82 16.86 0.67
C ASP A 274 -18.47 16.59 -0.02
N ASP A 275 -18.29 15.42 -0.61
CA ASP A 275 -17.11 15.04 -1.40
C ASP A 275 -17.41 15.10 -2.91
N TYR A 276 -16.53 15.75 -3.69
CA TYR A 276 -16.75 16.06 -5.11
C TYR A 276 -15.47 15.85 -5.93
N PHE A 277 -15.62 15.33 -7.15
CA PHE A 277 -14.49 15.16 -8.05
C PHE A 277 -13.94 16.50 -8.54
N ALA A 278 -12.62 16.59 -8.62
CA ALA A 278 -11.89 17.68 -9.25
C ALA A 278 -11.30 17.25 -10.60
N LYS A 279 -11.14 18.22 -11.50
CA LYS A 279 -10.40 18.11 -12.76
C LYS A 279 -9.42 19.26 -12.89
N VAL A 280 -8.53 19.22 -13.87
CA VAL A 280 -7.60 20.32 -14.17
C VAL A 280 -8.07 21.10 -15.39
N VAL A 281 -8.15 22.43 -15.27
CA VAL A 281 -8.48 23.36 -16.37
C VAL A 281 -7.46 24.49 -16.32
N ASN A 282 -6.71 24.70 -17.41
CA ASN A 282 -5.66 25.72 -17.54
C ASN A 282 -4.67 25.67 -16.35
N GLY A 283 -4.14 24.47 -16.08
CA GLY A 283 -3.18 24.24 -14.98
C GLY A 283 -3.76 24.32 -13.56
N GLN A 284 -5.06 24.58 -13.39
CA GLN A 284 -5.68 24.75 -12.07
C GLN A 284 -6.71 23.67 -11.76
N ALA A 285 -6.73 23.20 -10.52
CA ALA A 285 -7.76 22.31 -10.02
C ALA A 285 -9.12 23.01 -9.98
N ARG A 286 -10.16 22.33 -10.47
CA ARG A 286 -11.54 22.83 -10.54
C ARG A 286 -12.50 21.73 -10.12
N ASN A 287 -13.44 22.06 -9.24
CA ASN A 287 -14.54 21.18 -8.89
C ASN A 287 -15.40 20.91 -10.15
N THR A 288 -15.74 19.64 -10.39
CA THR A 288 -16.56 19.21 -11.52
C THR A 288 -18.06 19.38 -11.29
N GLY A 289 -18.48 19.54 -10.03
CA GLY A 289 -19.87 19.46 -9.59
C GLY A 289 -20.38 18.03 -9.41
N GLU A 290 -19.59 17.02 -9.77
CA GLU A 290 -19.96 15.60 -9.62
C GLU A 290 -19.58 15.12 -8.22
N ARG A 291 -20.59 14.70 -7.44
CA ARG A 291 -20.41 14.13 -6.10
C ARG A 291 -19.77 12.74 -6.19
N VAL A 292 -18.89 12.43 -5.25
CA VAL A 292 -18.39 11.05 -5.06
C VAL A 292 -19.49 10.23 -4.40
N SER A 293 -20.04 9.22 -5.09
CA SER A 293 -21.22 8.47 -4.63
C SER A 293 -20.96 6.97 -4.43
N ALA A 294 -21.96 6.26 -3.90
CA ALA A 294 -21.89 4.80 -3.73
C ALA A 294 -21.70 4.03 -5.05
N GLU A 295 -22.20 4.58 -6.16
CA GLU A 295 -22.01 4.02 -7.50
C GLU A 295 -20.53 4.05 -7.92
N ASP A 296 -19.80 5.11 -7.57
CA ASP A 296 -18.37 5.24 -7.81
C ASP A 296 -17.55 4.31 -6.91
N VAL A 297 -17.99 4.12 -5.66
CA VAL A 297 -17.42 3.11 -4.76
C VAL A 297 -17.54 1.72 -5.36
N LYS A 298 -18.76 1.37 -5.79
CA LYS A 298 -19.02 0.08 -6.42
C LYS A 298 -18.17 -0.10 -7.67
N PHE A 299 -18.15 0.89 -8.57
CA PHE A 299 -17.32 0.86 -9.77
C PHE A 299 -15.84 0.64 -9.46
N SER A 300 -15.29 1.40 -8.51
CA SER A 300 -13.87 1.37 -8.18
C SER A 300 -13.45 0.04 -7.56
N LEU A 301 -14.25 -0.49 -6.63
CA LEU A 301 -13.94 -1.74 -5.95
C LEU A 301 -14.25 -2.98 -6.81
N ASP A 302 -15.25 -2.91 -7.70
CA ASP A 302 -15.47 -3.94 -8.73
C ASP A 302 -14.26 -4.04 -9.67
N ARG A 303 -13.66 -2.91 -10.06
CA ARG A 303 -12.39 -2.90 -10.80
C ARG A 303 -11.24 -3.47 -9.97
N ALA A 304 -11.12 -3.05 -8.71
CA ALA A 304 -10.01 -3.43 -7.86
C ALA A 304 -9.95 -4.95 -7.63
N ARG A 305 -11.09 -5.59 -7.35
CA ARG A 305 -11.15 -7.03 -7.05
C ARG A 305 -10.98 -7.95 -8.26
N ASP A 306 -11.22 -7.47 -9.47
CA ASP A 306 -11.09 -8.26 -10.69
C ASP A 306 -9.73 -8.04 -11.38
N LYS A 307 -8.94 -9.11 -11.48
CA LYS A 307 -7.64 -9.13 -12.18
C LYS A 307 -7.75 -8.68 -13.65
N LYS A 308 -8.91 -8.89 -14.29
CA LYS A 308 -9.13 -8.62 -15.72
C LYS A 308 -9.78 -7.26 -15.98
N SER A 309 -10.07 -6.47 -14.94
CA SER A 309 -10.77 -5.19 -15.07
C SER A 309 -9.98 -4.15 -15.89
N VAL A 310 -8.65 -4.19 -15.83
CA VAL A 310 -7.74 -3.36 -16.61
C VAL A 310 -6.44 -4.11 -16.92
N PRO A 311 -5.72 -3.72 -17.99
CA PRO A 311 -4.37 -4.22 -18.23
C PRO A 311 -3.47 -3.96 -17.03
N ASN A 312 -2.76 -4.99 -16.58
CA ASN A 312 -1.81 -4.94 -15.46
C ASN A 312 -2.45 -4.47 -14.14
N ASN A 313 -3.65 -4.96 -13.79
CA ASN A 313 -4.14 -4.85 -12.42
C ASN A 313 -3.21 -5.64 -11.48
N ASN A 314 -2.23 -4.93 -10.89
CA ASN A 314 -1.19 -5.51 -10.05
C ASN A 314 -1.59 -5.59 -8.56
N THR A 315 -2.76 -5.04 -8.22
CA THR A 315 -3.22 -4.87 -6.85
C THR A 315 -4.40 -5.77 -6.49
N TYR A 316 -4.97 -6.50 -7.46
CA TYR A 316 -6.20 -7.28 -7.29
C TYR A 316 -6.18 -8.27 -6.11
N ASN A 317 -5.01 -8.85 -5.80
CA ASN A 317 -4.88 -9.80 -4.70
C ASN A 317 -5.29 -9.22 -3.34
N MET A 318 -5.13 -7.90 -3.14
CA MET A 318 -5.56 -7.23 -1.91
C MET A 318 -7.09 -7.18 -1.77
N HIS A 319 -7.79 -7.19 -2.90
CA HIS A 319 -9.25 -7.02 -2.96
C HIS A 319 -9.98 -8.31 -3.35
N LYS A 320 -9.26 -9.42 -3.56
CA LYS A 320 -9.81 -10.68 -4.09
C LYS A 320 -10.91 -11.31 -3.21
N HIS A 321 -10.89 -11.00 -1.91
CA HIS A 321 -11.86 -11.50 -0.95
C HIS A 321 -13.16 -10.71 -0.93
N ILE A 322 -13.25 -9.58 -1.65
CA ILE A 322 -14.51 -8.85 -1.84
C ILE A 322 -15.46 -9.72 -2.69
N ASN A 323 -16.46 -10.31 -2.04
CA ASN A 323 -17.45 -11.16 -2.69
C ASN A 323 -18.60 -10.36 -3.32
N ASP A 324 -19.12 -9.35 -2.62
CA ASP A 324 -20.15 -8.47 -3.18
C ASP A 324 -20.05 -7.03 -2.65
N ILE A 325 -20.45 -6.08 -3.48
CA ILE A 325 -20.57 -4.66 -3.15
C ILE A 325 -21.99 -4.22 -3.50
N LYS A 326 -22.83 -4.08 -2.46
CA LYS A 326 -24.24 -3.72 -2.57
C LYS A 326 -24.46 -2.30 -2.06
N ILE A 327 -25.19 -1.50 -2.84
CA ILE A 327 -25.71 -0.20 -2.40
C ILE A 327 -27.07 -0.47 -1.76
N LEU A 328 -27.23 -0.14 -0.49
CA LEU A 328 -28.46 -0.43 0.26
C LEU A 328 -29.56 0.56 -0.10
N LYS A 329 -30.81 0.08 0.00
CA LYS A 329 -32.04 0.85 -0.20
C LYS A 329 -32.97 0.70 1.00
N ASP A 330 -34.08 1.43 1.03
CA ASP A 330 -35.01 1.46 2.18
C ASP A 330 -35.46 0.06 2.62
N GLU A 331 -35.67 -0.86 1.67
CA GLU A 331 -36.12 -2.23 1.97
C GLU A 331 -35.05 -3.07 2.69
N ASP A 332 -33.79 -2.63 2.70
CA ASP A 332 -32.70 -3.29 3.40
C ASP A 332 -32.59 -2.87 4.88
N ILE A 333 -33.28 -1.80 5.31
CA ILE A 333 -33.14 -1.23 6.66
C ILE A 333 -33.52 -2.26 7.75
N ASP A 334 -34.55 -3.06 7.53
CA ASP A 334 -34.98 -4.06 8.50
C ASP A 334 -33.95 -5.18 8.70
N GLN A 335 -33.12 -5.47 7.68
CA GLN A 335 -31.99 -6.38 7.84
C GLN A 335 -30.94 -5.80 8.79
N LEU A 336 -30.70 -4.49 8.74
CA LEU A 336 -29.72 -3.81 9.61
C LEU A 336 -30.11 -3.86 11.09
N ARG A 337 -31.40 -4.01 11.41
CA ARG A 337 -31.89 -4.19 12.80
C ARG A 337 -31.52 -5.57 13.35
N LYS A 338 -31.47 -6.57 12.46
CA LYS A 338 -31.20 -7.98 12.79
C LYS A 338 -29.70 -8.26 12.82
N GLU A 339 -28.93 -7.62 11.94
CA GLU A 339 -27.48 -7.76 11.90
C GLU A 339 -26.83 -7.11 13.13
N LYS A 340 -25.91 -7.84 13.77
CA LYS A 340 -25.22 -7.42 14.99
C LYS A 340 -23.72 -7.30 14.77
N ASP A 341 -23.10 -6.38 15.49
CA ASP A 341 -21.65 -6.32 15.62
C ASP A 341 -21.13 -7.26 16.73
N LYS A 342 -19.82 -7.21 16.99
CA LYS A 342 -19.17 -8.02 18.04
C LYS A 342 -19.63 -7.68 19.47
N ASP A 343 -20.20 -6.49 19.68
CA ASP A 343 -20.64 -5.98 20.98
C ASP A 343 -22.18 -6.11 21.12
N ASP A 344 -22.81 -6.93 20.26
CA ASP A 344 -24.24 -7.20 20.14
C ASP A 344 -25.15 -5.97 19.86
N ASN A 345 -24.55 -4.85 19.44
CA ASN A 345 -25.29 -3.68 18.95
C ASN A 345 -25.78 -3.91 17.51
N SER A 346 -26.96 -3.40 17.17
CA SER A 346 -27.44 -3.52 15.79
C SER A 346 -26.71 -2.56 14.84
N ILE A 347 -26.50 -2.99 13.60
CA ILE A 347 -25.95 -2.12 12.55
C ILE A 347 -26.88 -0.92 12.30
N TYR A 348 -28.19 -1.11 12.47
CA TYR A 348 -29.19 -0.03 12.44
C TYR A 348 -28.90 1.04 13.50
N ASP A 349 -28.63 0.65 14.75
CA ASP A 349 -28.39 1.62 15.82
C ASP A 349 -27.15 2.46 15.54
N LYS A 350 -26.09 1.82 15.04
CA LYS A 350 -24.82 2.48 14.69
C LYS A 350 -24.94 3.44 13.50
N LEU A 351 -25.62 3.05 12.42
CA LEU A 351 -25.57 3.81 11.16
C LEU A 351 -26.85 4.57 10.84
N ILE A 352 -28.02 4.05 11.22
CA ILE A 352 -29.32 4.67 10.90
C ILE A 352 -29.76 5.58 12.02
N LYS A 353 -29.85 5.03 13.25
CA LYS A 353 -30.34 5.78 14.43
C LYS A 353 -29.38 6.89 14.84
N ALA A 354 -28.08 6.61 14.94
CA ALA A 354 -27.08 7.59 15.37
C ALA A 354 -27.00 8.84 14.47
N TYR A 355 -27.33 8.68 13.18
CA TYR A 355 -27.25 9.76 12.17
C TYR A 355 -28.61 10.30 11.74
N ASN A 356 -29.71 9.88 12.40
CA ASN A 356 -31.09 10.27 12.05
C ASN A 356 -31.40 10.05 10.56
N VAL A 357 -30.93 8.93 9.99
CA VAL A 357 -31.19 8.56 8.60
C VAL A 357 -32.68 8.25 8.45
N LYS A 358 -33.34 8.94 7.50
CA LYS A 358 -34.76 8.79 7.19
C LYS A 358 -35.01 7.82 6.05
N SER A 359 -34.15 7.85 5.04
CA SER A 359 -34.20 6.94 3.91
C SER A 359 -32.82 6.70 3.29
N LEU A 360 -32.70 5.59 2.59
CA LEU A 360 -31.55 5.18 1.80
C LEU A 360 -31.89 5.28 0.32
N THR A 361 -30.98 5.87 -0.45
CA THR A 361 -31.10 5.94 -1.90
C THR A 361 -29.94 5.24 -2.59
N THR A 362 -30.20 4.60 -3.72
CA THR A 362 -29.16 4.07 -4.60
C THR A 362 -28.72 5.06 -5.67
N ASP A 363 -29.30 6.25 -5.70
CA ASP A 363 -29.06 7.31 -6.69
C ASP A 363 -28.30 8.46 -6.03
N GLY A 364 -27.03 8.61 -6.42
CA GLY A 364 -26.12 9.62 -5.89
C GLY A 364 -26.63 11.05 -6.03
N GLN A 365 -27.52 11.33 -7.00
CA GLN A 365 -28.11 12.66 -7.20
C GLN A 365 -29.17 13.01 -6.15
N LYS A 366 -29.81 12.01 -5.55
CA LYS A 366 -30.86 12.18 -4.53
C LYS A 366 -30.31 12.30 -3.11
N VAL A 367 -29.00 12.07 -2.92
CA VAL A 367 -28.37 12.15 -1.60
C VAL A 367 -28.47 13.57 -1.03
N ASN A 368 -28.90 13.65 0.24
CA ASN A 368 -29.01 14.86 1.02
C ASN A 368 -28.94 14.50 2.51
N ASN A 369 -27.73 14.47 3.06
CA ASN A 369 -27.48 14.04 4.43
C ASN A 369 -28.19 14.95 5.44
N LYS A 370 -28.20 16.27 5.20
CA LYS A 370 -28.94 17.24 6.02
C LYS A 370 -30.45 16.98 6.02
N GLY A 371 -30.99 16.50 4.90
CA GLY A 371 -32.39 16.11 4.75
C GLY A 371 -32.74 14.76 5.37
N GLY A 372 -31.74 13.92 5.67
CA GLY A 372 -31.92 12.55 6.15
C GLY A 372 -31.83 11.47 5.06
N ILE A 373 -31.41 11.81 3.84
CA ILE A 373 -31.30 10.87 2.71
C ILE A 373 -29.82 10.52 2.51
N TYR A 374 -29.49 9.25 2.72
CA TYR A 374 -28.10 8.77 2.72
C TYR A 374 -27.88 7.65 1.71
N GLN A 375 -26.60 7.38 1.44
CA GLN A 375 -26.14 6.16 0.80
C GLN A 375 -25.40 5.30 1.83
N ILE A 376 -25.70 4.01 1.85
CA ILE A 376 -24.90 3.01 2.56
C ILE A 376 -24.37 1.99 1.56
N VAL A 377 -23.06 1.75 1.61
CA VAL A 377 -22.41 0.65 0.88
C VAL A 377 -22.20 -0.52 1.83
N LYS A 378 -22.69 -1.70 1.46
CA LYS A 378 -22.40 -2.98 2.10
C LYS A 378 -21.38 -3.74 1.28
N ILE A 379 -20.25 -4.07 1.88
CA ILE A 379 -19.25 -4.97 1.31
C ILE A 379 -19.35 -6.30 2.04
N THR A 380 -19.44 -7.41 1.30
CA THR A 380 -19.34 -8.76 1.86
C THR A 380 -18.10 -9.46 1.37
N THR A 381 -17.54 -10.33 2.20
CA THR A 381 -16.33 -11.10 1.89
C THR A 381 -16.58 -12.59 1.90
N ASP A 382 -15.78 -13.33 1.13
CA ASP A 382 -15.86 -14.80 1.01
C ASP A 382 -15.35 -15.52 2.29
N GLN A 383 -14.53 -14.83 3.08
CA GLN A 383 -14.02 -15.30 4.36
C GLN A 383 -14.05 -14.19 5.43
N SER A 384 -13.83 -14.56 6.69
CA SER A 384 -13.72 -13.61 7.81
C SER A 384 -12.45 -12.78 7.64
N MET A 385 -12.58 -11.46 7.85
CA MET A 385 -11.56 -10.45 7.56
C MET A 385 -11.38 -9.52 8.78
N PRO A 386 -10.94 -10.05 9.94
CA PRO A 386 -10.93 -9.31 11.21
C PRO A 386 -9.96 -8.12 11.24
N ARG A 387 -8.91 -8.11 10.40
CA ARG A 387 -7.97 -6.98 10.27
C ARG A 387 -7.93 -6.42 8.85
N GLU A 388 -8.36 -7.21 7.88
CA GLU A 388 -8.18 -6.94 6.47
C GLU A 388 -9.04 -5.79 5.97
N VAL A 389 -10.08 -5.32 6.68
CA VAL A 389 -10.76 -4.06 6.30
C VAL A 389 -9.77 -2.88 6.10
N ASN A 390 -8.59 -2.96 6.72
CA ASN A 390 -7.47 -2.05 6.50
C ASN A 390 -7.04 -1.92 5.03
N TYR A 391 -7.22 -2.93 4.15
CA TYR A 391 -6.90 -2.79 2.72
C TYR A 391 -7.74 -1.70 2.03
N LEU A 392 -8.92 -1.36 2.57
CA LEU A 392 -9.75 -0.26 2.07
C LEU A 392 -9.11 1.12 2.34
N THR A 393 -8.04 1.16 3.15
CA THR A 393 -7.24 2.36 3.40
C THR A 393 -6.07 2.51 2.41
N HIS A 394 -5.74 1.47 1.65
CA HIS A 394 -4.65 1.48 0.67
C HIS A 394 -5.00 2.29 -0.57
N SER A 395 -3.99 2.85 -1.26
CA SER A 395 -4.16 3.69 -2.45
C SER A 395 -5.00 3.02 -3.55
N SER A 396 -4.88 1.70 -3.72
CA SER A 396 -5.65 0.90 -4.69
C SER A 396 -7.15 0.85 -4.42
N ALA A 397 -7.60 1.18 -3.21
CA ALA A 397 -9.01 1.33 -2.88
C ALA A 397 -9.54 2.76 -3.17
N GLY A 398 -8.74 3.59 -3.86
CA GLY A 398 -9.10 4.96 -4.23
C GLY A 398 -10.36 5.01 -5.10
N ILE A 399 -11.31 5.89 -4.74
CA ILE A 399 -12.59 6.01 -5.43
C ILE A 399 -12.45 6.88 -6.67
N LEU A 400 -12.74 6.32 -7.84
CA LEU A 400 -12.74 6.99 -9.14
C LEU A 400 -14.17 7.26 -9.62
N SER A 401 -14.34 8.33 -10.41
CA SER A 401 -15.61 8.58 -11.09
C SER A 401 -15.83 7.54 -12.19
N LYS A 402 -16.94 6.80 -12.10
CA LYS A 402 -17.36 5.86 -13.14
C LYS A 402 -17.52 6.57 -14.48
N LYS A 403 -18.13 7.76 -14.47
CA LYS A 403 -18.42 8.54 -15.67
C LYS A 403 -17.13 9.01 -16.34
N PHE A 404 -16.24 9.66 -15.60
CA PHE A 404 -15.03 10.23 -16.18
C PHE A 404 -14.00 9.18 -16.58
N VAL A 405 -13.83 8.11 -15.80
CA VAL A 405 -12.93 7.01 -16.19
C VAL A 405 -13.38 6.38 -17.51
N ASN A 406 -14.69 6.13 -17.68
CA ASN A 406 -15.21 5.58 -18.93
C ASN A 406 -15.01 6.54 -20.11
N GLN A 407 -15.23 7.84 -19.91
CA GLN A 407 -14.96 8.86 -20.94
C GLN A 407 -13.48 8.89 -21.34
N VAL A 408 -12.57 8.89 -20.37
CA VAL A 408 -11.12 8.91 -20.61
C VAL A 408 -10.67 7.62 -21.31
N ASN A 409 -11.18 6.46 -20.91
CA ASN A 409 -10.84 5.18 -21.55
C ASN A 409 -11.31 5.09 -23.01
N GLN A 410 -12.39 5.79 -23.38
CA GLN A 410 -12.83 5.89 -24.78
C GLN A 410 -11.92 6.81 -25.60
N GLU A 411 -11.37 7.85 -24.99
CA GLU A 411 -10.50 8.83 -25.67
C GLU A 411 -9.03 8.37 -25.74
N TYR A 412 -8.54 7.64 -24.74
CA TYR A 412 -7.13 7.30 -24.58
C TYR A 412 -6.92 5.77 -24.60
N PRO A 413 -6.20 5.21 -25.60
CA PRO A 413 -6.01 3.76 -25.74
C PRO A 413 -5.31 3.08 -24.55
N LYS A 414 -4.44 3.80 -23.84
CA LYS A 414 -3.73 3.28 -22.65
C LYS A 414 -4.56 3.38 -21.36
N GLY A 415 -5.76 3.95 -21.45
CA GLY A 415 -6.71 4.12 -20.36
C GLY A 415 -6.38 5.26 -19.40
N TYR A 416 -7.28 5.44 -18.45
CA TYR A 416 -7.20 6.41 -17.37
C TYR A 416 -5.91 6.26 -16.57
N GLY A 417 -5.37 7.40 -16.12
CA GLY A 417 -4.16 7.47 -15.30
C GLY A 417 -2.87 7.14 -16.05
N ASP A 418 -2.89 6.91 -17.36
CA ASP A 418 -1.66 6.74 -18.13
C ASP A 418 -0.83 8.04 -18.08
N SER A 419 0.48 7.90 -17.86
CA SER A 419 1.35 9.05 -17.60
C SER A 419 1.58 9.97 -18.80
N SER A 420 1.19 9.55 -20.01
CA SER A 420 1.16 10.39 -21.22
C SER A 420 -0.05 11.32 -21.29
N THR A 421 -1.05 11.10 -20.43
CA THR A 421 -2.26 11.95 -20.33
C THR A 421 -2.08 13.13 -19.37
N LEU A 422 -0.86 13.30 -18.84
CA LEU A 422 -0.46 14.37 -17.96
C LEU A 422 0.35 15.40 -18.74
N PRO A 423 0.00 16.69 -18.67
CA PRO A 423 0.71 17.69 -19.44
C PRO A 423 2.05 18.03 -18.80
N ALA A 424 3.01 18.43 -19.62
CA ALA A 424 4.31 18.94 -19.16
C ALA A 424 4.27 20.42 -18.74
N ASN A 425 3.19 21.12 -19.07
CA ASN A 425 2.97 22.55 -18.79
C ASN A 425 1.47 22.83 -18.52
N SER A 426 1.16 24.06 -18.11
CA SER A 426 -0.21 24.47 -17.70
C SER A 426 -1.26 24.42 -18.81
N ASP A 427 -0.83 24.53 -20.07
CA ASP A 427 -1.74 24.68 -21.21
C ASP A 427 -2.10 23.33 -21.84
N GLY A 428 -1.40 22.27 -21.45
CA GLY A 428 -1.66 20.93 -21.95
C GLY A 428 -2.94 20.31 -21.37
N LYS A 429 -3.55 19.40 -22.15
CA LYS A 429 -4.73 18.66 -21.72
C LYS A 429 -4.35 17.67 -20.63
N ASN A 430 -5.06 17.72 -19.50
CA ASN A 430 -4.92 16.80 -18.39
C ASN A 430 -6.19 15.93 -18.29
N ALA A 431 -6.02 14.61 -18.33
CA ALA A 431 -7.14 13.67 -18.33
C ALA A 431 -7.52 13.15 -16.93
N LEU A 432 -6.92 13.69 -15.87
CA LEU A 432 -7.20 13.24 -14.50
C LEU A 432 -8.51 13.81 -13.95
N TYR A 433 -9.15 12.96 -13.15
CA TYR A 433 -10.27 13.31 -12.29
C TYR A 433 -10.02 12.70 -10.91
N ALA A 434 -9.93 13.51 -9.88
CA ALA A 434 -9.49 13.12 -8.55
C ALA A 434 -10.60 13.33 -7.53
N SER A 435 -10.76 12.40 -6.60
CA SER A 435 -11.73 12.50 -5.49
C SER A 435 -11.08 12.94 -4.17
N GLY A 436 -9.75 12.95 -4.11
CA GLY A 436 -9.01 13.38 -2.92
C GLY A 436 -8.84 14.90 -2.87
N ALA A 437 -8.09 15.36 -1.86
CA ALA A 437 -7.82 16.77 -1.64
C ALA A 437 -6.88 17.39 -2.68
N TYR A 438 -6.12 16.58 -3.42
CA TYR A 438 -5.14 17.03 -4.39
C TYR A 438 -5.38 16.39 -5.76
N ILE A 439 -4.90 17.06 -6.81
CA ILE A 439 -4.85 16.52 -8.17
C ILE A 439 -3.54 16.97 -8.81
N MET A 440 -2.87 16.05 -9.52
CA MET A 440 -1.67 16.41 -10.26
C MET A 440 -2.03 17.30 -11.46
N THR A 441 -1.48 18.51 -11.48
CA THR A 441 -1.73 19.48 -12.56
C THR A 441 -0.80 19.30 -13.74
N GLN A 442 0.47 19.00 -13.47
CA GLN A 442 1.52 18.83 -14.48
C GLN A 442 2.60 17.84 -14.02
N LYS A 443 3.31 17.25 -14.97
CA LYS A 443 4.49 16.41 -14.75
C LYS A 443 5.70 17.02 -15.46
N CYS A 444 6.63 17.59 -14.70
CA CYS A 444 7.87 18.14 -15.26
C CYS A 444 8.96 17.05 -15.25
N ILE A 445 9.49 16.71 -16.42
CA ILE A 445 10.71 15.90 -16.52
C ILE A 445 11.87 16.91 -16.50
N SER A 446 12.61 16.97 -15.39
CA SER A 446 13.88 17.68 -15.39
C SER A 446 14.86 16.88 -16.27
N SER A 447 15.06 17.34 -17.50
CA SER A 447 16.26 17.01 -18.25
C SER A 447 17.40 17.81 -17.62
N ASN A 448 18.32 17.12 -16.95
CA ASN A 448 19.55 17.63 -16.32
C ASN A 448 19.37 18.25 -14.93
N VAL A 449 19.52 17.40 -13.90
CA VAL A 449 20.29 17.81 -12.72
C VAL A 449 21.57 16.99 -12.76
N SER A 450 22.59 17.53 -13.42
CA SER A 450 23.97 17.10 -13.22
C SER A 450 24.34 17.46 -11.78
N THR A 451 24.35 16.47 -10.89
CA THR A 451 25.08 16.58 -9.62
C THR A 451 26.51 16.14 -9.83
#